data_AF-A0A0D8L3K7-F1
#
_entry.id   AF-A0A0D8L3K7-F1
#
_cell.length_a   1.000
_cell.length_b   1.000
_cell.length_c   1.000
_cell.angle_alpha   90.00
_cell.angle_beta   90.00
_cell.angle_gamma   90.00
#
_symmetry.space_group_name_H-M   'P 1'
#
loop_
_entity.id
_entity.type
_entity.pdbx_description
1 polymer ?
#
loop_
_entity_poly.entity_id
_entity_poly.type
_entity_poly.pdbx_seq_one_letter_code
_entity_poly.pdbx_strand_id
1 'polypeptide(L)'
;DETGDREFHLAIAQATHNSMLVELLKQSWAWRENNPMWLKLHTRITNKDYRKEWMTDHQVILAAMIKKDPAAAKEAMWQHLENVKQRLLELSDVDDPNFDGYLFNSYPVDLVRN
;
A
#
# COMPACT_ATOMS: atom_id res chain seq x y z
N ASP A 1 12.65 2.92 -4.03
CA ASP A 1 12.60 4.01 -3.02
C ASP A 1 11.14 4.49 -2.95
N GLU A 2 10.79 5.44 -2.09
CA GLU A 2 9.39 5.92 -2.00
C GLU A 2 8.93 6.62 -3.29
N THR A 3 9.88 7.24 -4.02
CA THR A 3 9.62 7.88 -5.31
C THR A 3 9.14 6.87 -6.35
N GLY A 4 9.84 5.73 -6.49
CA GLY A 4 9.46 4.67 -7.43
C GLY A 4 8.13 4.02 -7.11
N ASP A 5 7.77 3.92 -5.82
CA ASP A 5 6.45 3.44 -5.37
C ASP A 5 5.34 4.38 -5.86
N ARG A 6 5.49 5.69 -5.59
CA ARG A 6 4.57 6.72 -6.07
C ARG A 6 4.40 6.70 -7.58
N GLU A 7 5.52 6.65 -8.31
CA GLU A 7 5.52 6.69 -9.78
C GLU A 7 4.85 5.46 -10.38
N PHE A 8 5.03 4.28 -9.78
CA PHE A 8 4.36 3.05 -10.20
C PHE A 8 2.84 3.19 -10.09
N HIS A 9 2.32 3.58 -8.93
CA HIS A 9 0.88 3.78 -8.74
C HIS A 9 0.32 4.90 -9.64
N LEU A 10 1.08 5.98 -9.82
CA LEU A 10 0.70 7.09 -10.69
C LEU A 10 0.60 6.65 -12.15
N ALA A 11 1.53 5.83 -12.63
CA ALA A 11 1.48 5.28 -13.99
C ALA A 11 0.23 4.42 -14.21
N ILE A 12 -0.13 3.58 -13.22
CA ILE A 12 -1.37 2.78 -13.28
C ILE A 12 -2.60 3.69 -13.34
N ALA A 13 -2.67 4.72 -12.49
CA ALA A 13 -3.79 5.67 -12.50
C ALA A 13 -3.88 6.42 -13.83
N GLN A 14 -2.76 6.86 -14.39
CA GLN A 14 -2.72 7.54 -15.70
C GLN A 14 -3.18 6.63 -16.85
N ALA A 15 -2.86 5.34 -16.80
CA ALA A 15 -3.31 4.36 -17.79
C ALA A 15 -4.85 4.18 -17.83
N THR A 16 -5.57 4.59 -16.79
CA THR A 16 -7.05 4.59 -16.80
C THR A 16 -7.65 5.69 -17.68
N HIS A 17 -6.84 6.68 -18.10
CA HIS A 17 -7.28 7.91 -18.77
C HIS A 17 -8.38 8.67 -18.02
N ASN A 18 -8.47 8.46 -16.69
CA ASN A 18 -9.40 9.16 -15.83
C ASN A 18 -8.65 10.19 -14.98
N SER A 19 -8.78 11.47 -15.35
CA SER A 19 -8.09 12.57 -14.67
C SER A 19 -8.49 12.71 -13.20
N MET A 20 -9.73 12.36 -12.84
CA MET A 20 -10.18 12.40 -11.45
C MET A 20 -9.44 11.37 -10.59
N LEU A 21 -9.24 10.14 -11.10
CA LEU A 21 -8.48 9.11 -10.38
C LEU A 21 -7.01 9.49 -10.20
N VAL A 22 -6.41 10.12 -11.21
CA VAL A 22 -5.04 10.63 -11.15
C VAL A 22 -4.90 11.70 -10.06
N GLU A 23 -5.83 12.65 -10.01
CA GLU A 23 -5.79 13.72 -9.01
C GLU A 23 -6.04 13.19 -7.59
N LEU A 24 -7.01 12.28 -7.44
CA LEU A 24 -7.29 11.63 -6.17
C LEU A 24 -6.05 10.90 -5.62
N LEU A 25 -5.32 10.17 -6.47
CA LEU A 25 -4.11 9.48 -6.07
C LEU A 25 -3.02 10.47 -5.60
N LYS A 26 -2.78 11.54 -6.37
CA LYS A 26 -1.81 12.59 -6.00
C LYS A 26 -2.15 13.23 -4.66
N GLN A 27 -3.41 13.58 -4.47
CA GLN A 27 -3.88 14.18 -3.23
C GLN A 27 -3.75 13.21 -2.05
N SER A 28 -4.14 11.95 -2.23
CA SER A 28 -3.98 10.90 -1.22
C SER A 28 -2.51 10.70 -0.82
N TRP A 29 -1.61 10.74 -1.79
CA TRP A 29 -0.17 10.68 -1.54
C TRP A 29 0.33 11.89 -0.73
N ALA A 30 -0.10 13.09 -1.09
CA ALA A 30 0.23 14.30 -0.34
C ALA A 30 -0.29 14.25 1.11
N TRP A 31 -1.50 13.73 1.34
CA TRP A 31 -2.03 13.52 2.69
C TRP A 31 -1.20 12.54 3.49
N ARG A 32 -0.78 11.42 2.87
CA ARG A 32 0.14 10.44 3.49
C ARG A 32 1.45 11.09 3.90
N GLU A 33 2.12 11.81 2.99
CA GLU A 33 3.42 12.43 3.28
C GLU A 33 3.36 13.52 4.36
N ASN A 34 2.24 14.24 4.45
CA ASN A 34 2.03 15.30 5.44
C ASN A 34 1.39 14.80 6.75
N ASN A 35 1.10 13.50 6.89
CA ASN A 35 0.49 12.96 8.09
C ASN A 35 1.54 12.80 9.21
N PRO A 36 1.38 13.45 10.38
CA PRO A 36 2.33 13.35 11.49
C PRO A 36 2.56 11.91 11.99
N MET A 37 1.53 11.07 11.97
CA MET A 37 1.63 9.65 12.32
C MET A 37 2.50 8.90 11.31
N TRP A 38 2.28 9.16 10.01
CA TRP A 38 3.07 8.56 8.93
C TRP A 38 4.55 8.92 9.05
N LEU A 39 4.84 10.20 9.30
CA LEU A 39 6.19 10.69 9.53
C LEU A 39 6.84 10.02 10.75
N LYS A 40 6.13 9.96 11.90
CA LYS A 40 6.62 9.31 13.13
C LYS A 40 6.88 7.81 12.95
N LEU A 41 6.04 7.12 12.18
CA LEU A 41 6.25 5.72 11.84
C LEU A 41 7.54 5.54 11.01
N HIS A 42 7.72 6.36 9.98
CA HIS A 42 8.87 6.27 9.07
C HIS A 42 10.21 6.65 9.71
N THR A 43 10.21 7.47 10.77
CA THR A 43 11.45 7.74 11.53
C THR A 43 11.91 6.55 12.37
N ARG A 44 10.99 5.66 12.78
CA ARG A 44 11.29 4.47 13.59
C ARG A 44 11.71 3.26 12.75
N ILE A 45 11.28 3.22 11.49
CA ILE A 45 11.60 2.15 10.56
C ILE A 45 13.06 2.30 10.08
N THR A 46 13.96 1.65 10.80
CA THR A 46 15.40 1.63 10.50
C THR A 46 15.76 0.56 9.46
N ASN A 47 15.09 -0.60 9.52
CA ASN A 47 15.24 -1.66 8.52
C ASN A 47 14.24 -1.47 7.37
N LYS A 48 14.76 -1.43 6.14
CA LYS A 48 14.01 -1.21 4.89
C LYS A 48 13.87 -2.47 4.05
N ASP A 49 14.07 -3.65 4.62
CA ASP A 49 13.96 -4.94 3.92
C ASP A 49 12.58 -5.17 3.31
N TYR A 50 11.52 -4.66 3.93
CA TYR A 50 10.15 -4.69 3.38
C TYR A 50 10.02 -4.08 1.98
N ARG A 51 10.92 -3.17 1.60
CA ARG A 51 10.91 -2.59 0.25
C ARG A 51 11.21 -3.62 -0.84
N LYS A 52 11.95 -4.68 -0.52
CA LYS A 52 12.19 -5.78 -1.45
C LYS A 52 10.91 -6.60 -1.65
N GLU A 53 10.18 -6.86 -0.57
CA GLU A 53 8.89 -7.56 -0.61
C GLU A 53 7.88 -6.78 -1.46
N TRP A 54 7.73 -5.47 -1.23
CA TRP A 54 6.82 -4.63 -2.02
C TRP A 54 7.25 -4.53 -3.49
N MET A 55 8.56 -4.54 -3.77
CA MET A 55 9.05 -4.59 -5.15
C MET A 55 8.65 -5.91 -5.84
N THR A 56 8.69 -7.03 -5.13
CA THR A 56 8.17 -8.31 -5.64
C THR A 56 6.68 -8.24 -5.90
N ASP A 57 5.90 -7.65 -4.99
CA ASP A 57 4.45 -7.44 -5.20
C ASP A 57 4.18 -6.62 -6.48
N HIS A 58 4.93 -5.53 -6.69
CA HIS A 58 4.82 -4.70 -7.90
C HIS A 58 5.13 -5.47 -9.18
N GLN A 59 6.12 -6.35 -9.17
CA GLN A 59 6.43 -7.21 -10.32
C GLN A 59 5.27 -8.15 -10.65
N VAL A 60 4.58 -8.69 -9.64
CA VAL A 60 3.40 -9.55 -9.83
C VAL A 60 2.23 -8.76 -10.43
N ILE A 61 1.95 -7.57 -9.89
CA ILE A 61 0.93 -6.65 -10.42
C ILE A 61 1.23 -6.31 -11.89
N LEU A 62 2.46 -5.89 -12.18
CA LEU A 62 2.89 -5.53 -13.53
C LEU A 62 2.76 -6.71 -14.49
N ALA A 63 3.17 -7.91 -14.08
CA ALA A 63 3.05 -9.11 -14.89
C ALA A 63 1.58 -9.44 -15.23
N ALA A 64 0.66 -9.29 -14.29
CA ALA A 64 -0.78 -9.47 -14.53
C ALA A 64 -1.33 -8.41 -15.50
N MET A 65 -0.91 -7.15 -15.35
CA MET A 65 -1.29 -6.06 -16.27
C MET A 65 -0.76 -6.29 -17.70
N ILE A 66 0.49 -6.73 -17.87
CA ILE A 66 1.08 -7.06 -19.17
C ILE A 66 0.30 -8.18 -19.86
N LYS A 67 -0.13 -9.19 -19.10
CA LYS A 67 -0.98 -10.29 -19.58
C LYS A 67 -2.41 -9.84 -19.90
N LYS A 68 -2.78 -8.59 -19.59
CA LYS A 68 -4.14 -8.04 -19.73
C LYS A 68 -5.17 -8.87 -18.97
N ASP A 69 -4.79 -9.39 -17.80
CA ASP A 69 -5.68 -10.12 -16.90
C ASP A 69 -6.16 -9.18 -15.78
N PRO A 70 -7.36 -8.59 -15.90
CA PRO A 70 -7.85 -7.63 -14.92
C PRO A 70 -8.18 -8.28 -13.58
N ALA A 71 -8.58 -9.56 -13.56
CA ALA A 71 -8.90 -10.26 -12.32
C ALA A 71 -7.62 -10.53 -11.52
N ALA A 72 -6.58 -11.05 -12.19
CA ALA A 72 -5.28 -11.26 -11.56
C ALA A 72 -4.61 -9.96 -11.13
N ALA A 73 -4.72 -8.88 -11.91
CA ALA A 73 -4.14 -7.58 -11.54
C ALA A 73 -4.82 -6.99 -10.30
N LYS A 74 -6.15 -7.13 -10.20
CA LYS A 74 -6.92 -6.71 -9.02
C LYS A 74 -6.51 -7.52 -7.79
N GLU A 75 -6.43 -8.83 -7.92
CA GLU A 75 -6.04 -9.72 -6.81
C GLU A 75 -4.62 -9.42 -6.34
N ALA A 76 -3.67 -9.25 -7.26
CA ALA A 76 -2.29 -8.90 -6.92
C ALA A 76 -2.18 -7.56 -6.20
N MET A 77 -2.93 -6.53 -6.64
CA MET A 77 -2.97 -5.23 -5.97
C MET A 77 -3.59 -5.34 -4.57
N TRP A 78 -4.66 -6.14 -4.43
CA TRP A 78 -5.27 -6.37 -3.13
C TRP A 78 -4.29 -7.05 -2.16
N GLN A 79 -3.61 -8.11 -2.61
CA GLN A 79 -2.62 -8.82 -1.80
C GLN A 79 -1.44 -7.92 -1.42
N HIS A 80 -0.99 -7.07 -2.34
CA HIS A 80 0.04 -6.06 -2.06
C HIS A 80 -0.39 -5.13 -0.91
N LEU A 81 -1.61 -4.58 -0.95
CA LEU A 81 -2.12 -3.71 0.11
C LEU A 81 -2.22 -4.44 1.45
N GLU A 82 -2.59 -5.71 1.45
CA GLU A 82 -2.61 -6.54 2.66
C GLU A 82 -1.20 -6.73 3.24
N ASN A 83 -0.21 -7.05 2.40
CA ASN A 83 1.19 -7.16 2.82
C ASN A 83 1.71 -5.84 3.40
N VAL A 84 1.40 -4.71 2.76
CA VAL A 84 1.73 -3.37 3.26
C VAL A 84 1.10 -3.14 4.63
N LYS A 85 -0.20 -3.44 4.79
CA LYS A 85 -0.91 -3.28 6.07
C LYS A 85 -0.26 -4.09 7.19
N GLN A 86 -0.03 -5.38 6.97
CA GLN A 86 0.58 -6.27 7.97
C GLN A 86 1.96 -5.75 8.38
N ARG A 87 2.79 -5.38 7.39
CA ARG A 87 4.12 -4.85 7.66
C ARG A 87 4.08 -3.53 8.43
N LEU A 88 3.16 -2.62 8.09
CA LEU A 88 3.03 -1.36 8.82
C LEU A 88 2.53 -1.60 10.24
N LEU A 89 1.67 -2.57 10.49
CA LEU A 89 1.24 -2.94 11.84
C LEU A 89 2.39 -3.53 12.66
N GLU A 90 3.20 -4.42 12.09
CA GLU A 90 4.40 -4.98 12.74
C GLU A 90 5.43 -3.90 13.10
N LEU A 91 5.58 -2.90 12.22
CA LEU A 91 6.51 -1.78 12.41
C LEU A 91 5.92 -0.67 13.28
N SER A 92 4.60 -0.70 13.52
CA SER A 92 3.92 0.24 14.41
C SER A 92 4.05 -0.23 15.85
N ASP A 93 4.20 0.74 16.74
CA ASP A 93 4.31 0.52 18.18
C ASP A 93 2.92 0.26 18.75
N VAL A 94 2.54 -1.03 18.82
CA VAL A 94 1.25 -1.47 19.37
C VAL A 94 1.06 -1.12 20.85
N ASP A 95 2.14 -0.75 21.54
CA ASP A 95 2.16 -0.38 22.96
C ASP A 95 2.15 1.15 23.18
N ASP A 96 2.17 1.99 22.13
CA ASP A 96 2.00 3.44 22.27
C ASP A 96 0.55 3.73 22.71
N PRO A 97 0.30 4.37 23.86
CA PRO A 97 -1.06 4.64 24.35
C PRO A 97 -1.87 5.58 23.44
N ASN A 98 -1.25 6.19 22.43
CA ASN A 98 -1.93 6.95 21.37
C ASN A 98 -2.08 6.16 20.05
N PHE A 99 -1.70 4.88 20.01
CA PHE A 99 -1.89 4.00 18.87
C PHE A 99 -3.36 3.56 18.81
N ASP A 100 -4.10 4.07 17.83
CA ASP A 100 -5.49 3.67 17.60
C ASP A 100 -5.55 2.32 16.87
N GLY A 101 -5.25 1.24 17.60
CA GLY A 101 -5.38 -0.13 17.10
C GLY A 101 -6.84 -0.56 16.84
N TYR A 102 -7.83 0.21 17.31
CA TYR A 102 -9.25 -0.06 17.10
C TYR A 102 -9.69 0.15 15.65
N LEU A 103 -9.04 1.08 14.93
CA LEU A 103 -9.31 1.33 13.51
C LEU A 103 -8.97 0.13 12.61
N PHE A 104 -7.97 -0.68 12.99
CA PHE A 104 -7.51 -1.84 12.19
C PHE A 104 -8.10 -3.18 12.65
N ASN A 105 -8.51 -3.30 13.92
CA ASN A 105 -9.15 -4.52 14.47
C ASN A 105 -10.65 -4.65 14.14
N SER A 106 -11.31 -3.59 13.67
CA SER A 106 -12.76 -3.56 13.45
C SER A 106 -13.24 -4.24 12.15
N TYR A 107 -12.32 -4.73 11.32
CA TYR A 107 -12.62 -5.50 10.10
C TYR A 107 -11.81 -6.79 10.03
N PRO A 108 -12.15 -7.82 10.83
CA PRO A 108 -11.55 -9.14 10.68
C PRO A 108 -11.88 -9.74 9.31
N VAL A 109 -10.87 -10.27 8.63
CA VAL A 109 -11.05 -10.94 7.33
C VAL A 109 -11.46 -12.40 7.57
N ASP A 110 -12.73 -12.72 7.34
CA ASP A 110 -13.18 -14.10 7.20
C ASP A 110 -12.74 -14.63 5.84
N LEU A 111 -11.62 -15.35 5.82
CA LEU A 111 -11.18 -16.10 4.64
C LEU A 111 -12.11 -17.30 4.43
N VAL A 112 -13.18 -17.11 3.67
CA VAL A 112 -13.95 -18.24 3.13
C VAL A 112 -13.06 -18.99 2.14
N ARG A 113 -12.43 -20.06 2.62
CA ARG A 113 -11.73 -21.04 1.78
C ARG A 113 -12.78 -21.87 1.05
N ASN A 114 -12.82 -21.74 -0.27
CA ASN A 114 -13.43 -22.74 -1.16
C ASN A 114 -12.37 -23.80 -1.51
#